data_AF-A0A957VP62-F1
#
_entry.id   AF-A0A957VP62-F1
#
_cell.length_a   1.000
_cell.length_b   1.000
_cell.length_c   1.000
_cell.angle_alpha   90.00
_cell.angle_beta   90.00
_cell.angle_gamma   90.00
#
_symmetry.space_group_name_H-M   'P 1'
#
loop_
_entity.id
_entity.type
_entity.pdbx_description
1 polymer ?
#
loop_
_entity_poly.entity_id
_entity_poly.type
_entity_poly.pdbx_seq_one_letter_code
_entity_poly.pdbx_strand_id
1 'polypeptide(L)'
;MTSPGRTTPDSETRTPGRGVLALGIEPRLLRACLIDRIGAEHRLVGWINVERSEHAPLTGQVAAVVRRLGLRLGRRLWDDGRQAPFTRSANAVTTPPLDVISAGIGAQPPLQVWAVGLTSRGSVAALETALAATDAEVVGATALSTTLRADQLAQDIGLVRPHVLLMAGGFERAEPSTQQQTLRLAAYVARALAALPPNRRPPVIFAGAGQSADAVQARFADTEPTLQFERVPNVHP
;
A
#
# COMPACT_ATOMS: atom_id res chain seq x y z
N MET A 1 63.15 21.50 31.68
CA MET A 1 62.97 20.75 30.42
C MET A 1 61.50 20.78 30.06
N THR A 2 61.20 21.49 28.98
CA THR A 2 59.91 21.69 28.31
C THR A 2 59.71 20.64 27.22
N SER A 3 58.53 20.01 27.12
CA SER A 3 57.84 19.54 25.88
C SER A 3 56.61 18.65 26.22
N PRO A 4 55.64 18.42 25.31
CA PRO A 4 54.33 19.05 25.41
C PRO A 4 53.13 18.09 25.22
N GLY A 5 51.92 18.64 25.41
CA GLY A 5 50.76 18.39 24.54
C GLY A 5 50.21 16.97 24.41
N ARG A 6 49.12 16.68 25.13
CA ARG A 6 48.11 15.73 24.64
C ARG A 6 46.83 16.50 24.36
N THR A 7 46.72 16.96 23.12
CA THR A 7 45.48 17.40 22.52
C THR A 7 44.47 16.25 22.54
N THR A 8 43.28 16.58 23.02
CA THR A 8 42.03 15.82 22.93
C THR A 8 41.81 15.24 21.53
N PRO A 9 41.35 13.98 21.38
CA PRO A 9 40.69 13.59 20.16
C PRO A 9 39.28 14.18 20.18
N ASP A 10 39.11 15.15 19.29
CA ASP A 10 37.87 15.65 18.70
C ASP A 10 36.59 14.97 19.20
N SER A 11 35.86 15.70 20.04
CA SER A 11 34.41 15.64 20.03
C SER A 11 33.95 16.04 18.63
N GLU A 12 33.80 15.07 17.71
CA GLU A 12 33.12 15.25 16.44
C GLU A 12 31.76 15.88 16.74
N THR A 13 31.67 17.20 16.57
CA THR A 13 30.43 17.96 16.63
C THR A 13 29.59 17.50 15.44
N ARG A 14 28.86 16.42 15.65
CA ARG A 14 27.86 15.91 14.72
C ARG A 14 26.87 17.05 14.50
N THR A 15 27.01 17.75 13.39
CA THR A 15 25.99 18.71 12.97
C THR A 15 24.70 17.91 12.85
N PRO A 16 23.65 18.26 13.60
CA PRO A 16 22.40 17.53 13.49
C PRO A 16 21.98 17.58 12.03
N GLY A 17 21.73 16.42 11.46
CA GLY A 17 20.98 16.29 10.23
C GLY A 17 19.60 16.91 10.40
N ARG A 18 18.77 16.73 9.38
CA ARG A 18 17.37 17.15 9.46
C ARG A 18 16.40 16.05 9.07
N GLY A 19 16.94 14.89 8.69
CA GLY A 19 16.18 13.85 8.00
C GLY A 19 16.12 12.55 8.76
N VAL A 20 14.90 12.03 8.86
CA VAL A 20 14.57 10.69 9.29
C VAL A 20 14.32 9.84 8.04
N LEU A 21 15.11 8.79 7.86
CA LEU A 21 14.85 7.77 6.86
C LEU A 21 14.10 6.61 7.54
N ALA A 22 12.86 6.35 7.12
CA ALA A 22 12.13 5.16 7.56
C ALA A 22 12.09 4.12 6.44
N LEU A 23 12.37 2.87 6.80
CA LEU A 23 12.40 1.72 5.92
C LEU A 23 11.31 0.73 6.34
N GLY A 24 10.47 0.32 5.39
CA GLY A 24 9.55 -0.81 5.54
C GLY A 24 10.10 -2.00 4.77
N ILE A 25 10.19 -3.15 5.43
CA ILE A 25 10.63 -4.41 4.83
C ILE A 25 9.51 -5.43 5.01
N GLU A 26 8.76 -5.65 3.95
CA GLU A 26 7.71 -6.65 3.88
C GLU A 26 8.18 -7.86 3.04
N PRO A 27 7.43 -8.97 2.99
CA PRO A 27 7.79 -10.13 2.16
C PRO A 27 7.88 -9.78 0.68
N ARG A 28 6.96 -8.96 0.15
CA ARG A 28 6.88 -8.61 -1.28
C ARG A 28 7.27 -7.18 -1.59
N LEU A 29 7.40 -6.32 -0.59
CA LEU A 29 7.66 -4.90 -0.78
C LEU A 29 8.83 -4.40 0.08
N LEU A 30 9.53 -3.42 -0.47
CA LEU A 30 10.42 -2.54 0.24
C LEU A 30 9.91 -1.12 0.11
N ARG A 31 9.79 -0.45 1.25
CA ARG A 31 9.38 0.96 1.32
C ARG A 31 10.50 1.79 1.89
N ALA A 32 10.70 2.97 1.34
CA ALA A 32 11.55 3.98 1.96
C ALA A 32 10.84 5.33 1.91
N CYS A 33 10.83 6.04 3.04
CA CYS A 33 10.38 7.41 3.08
C CYS A 33 11.36 8.30 3.84
N LEU A 34 11.47 9.54 3.36
CA LEU A 34 12.27 10.58 3.96
C LEU A 34 11.34 11.61 4.58
N ILE A 35 11.53 11.85 5.88
CA ILE A 35 10.84 12.88 6.64
C ILE A 35 11.90 13.89 7.05
N ASP A 36 11.74 15.16 6.67
CA ASP A 36 12.62 16.23 7.12
C ASP A 36 11.90 17.17 8.08
N ARG A 37 12.69 17.84 8.93
CA ARG A 37 12.20 18.95 9.75
C ARG A 37 12.21 20.26 8.97
N ILE A 38 11.03 20.78 8.66
CA ILE A 38 10.81 22.07 8.00
C ILE A 38 10.26 23.04 9.04
N GLY A 39 11.10 23.95 9.53
CA GLY A 39 10.78 24.81 10.66
C GLY A 39 10.62 23.99 11.96
N ALA A 40 9.45 24.06 12.58
CA ALA A 40 9.13 23.31 13.80
C ALA A 40 8.50 21.93 13.53
N GLU A 41 8.12 21.62 12.29
CA GLU A 41 7.31 20.46 11.94
C GLU A 41 8.13 19.40 11.19
N HIS A 42 7.80 18.12 11.41
CA HIS A 42 8.27 17.03 10.57
C HIS A 42 7.33 16.87 9.38
N ARG A 43 7.88 16.85 8.17
CA ARG A 43 7.12 16.72 6.93
C ARG A 43 7.69 15.61 6.06
N LEU A 44 6.80 14.83 5.46
CA LEU A 44 7.16 13.84 4.45
C LEU A 44 7.69 14.57 3.22
N VAL A 45 8.95 14.34 2.86
CA VAL A 45 9.61 14.94 1.70
C VAL A 45 9.44 14.07 0.47
N GLY A 46 9.49 12.75 0.66
CA GLY A 46 9.33 11.80 -0.43
C GLY A 46 9.29 10.37 0.06
N TRP A 47 8.77 9.51 -0.79
CA TRP A 47 8.68 8.08 -0.53
C TRP A 47 8.74 7.29 -1.83
N ILE A 48 9.06 6.01 -1.70
CA ILE A 48 9.07 5.05 -2.79
C ILE A 48 8.71 3.66 -2.26
N ASN A 49 8.00 2.91 -3.10
CA ASN A 49 7.78 1.47 -2.95
C ASN A 49 8.49 0.77 -4.10
N VAL A 50 9.14 -0.36 -3.80
CA VAL A 50 9.75 -1.23 -4.80
C VAL A 50 9.41 -2.66 -4.46
N GLU A 51 9.07 -3.45 -5.47
CA GLU A 51 8.87 -4.88 -5.31
C GLU A 51 10.17 -5.55 -4.84
N ARG A 52 10.04 -6.40 -3.83
CA ARG A 52 11.15 -7.16 -3.28
C ARG A 52 11.37 -8.41 -4.10
N SER A 53 12.62 -8.68 -4.45
CA SER A 53 13.03 -9.94 -5.06
C SER A 53 13.45 -10.93 -3.97
N GLU A 54 12.91 -12.14 -4.00
CA GLU A 54 13.35 -13.22 -3.11
C GLU A 54 14.78 -13.71 -3.42
N HIS A 55 15.23 -13.51 -4.66
CA HIS A 55 16.48 -14.06 -5.18
C HIS A 55 17.71 -13.16 -4.95
N ALA A 56 17.50 -11.94 -4.44
CA ALA A 56 18.58 -10.97 -4.22
C ALA A 56 18.84 -10.72 -2.73
N PRO A 57 20.09 -10.44 -2.31
CA PRO A 57 20.38 -10.10 -0.92
C PRO A 57 19.60 -8.87 -0.44
N LEU A 58 18.91 -8.99 0.68
CA LEU A 58 18.06 -7.92 1.24
C LEU A 58 18.81 -6.60 1.40
N THR A 59 20.04 -6.64 1.94
CA THR A 59 20.86 -5.44 2.13
C THR A 59 21.14 -4.71 0.82
N GLY A 60 21.40 -5.44 -0.27
CA GLY A 60 21.61 -4.87 -1.59
C GLY A 60 20.36 -4.20 -2.15
N GLN A 61 19.20 -4.83 -1.93
CA GLN A 61 17.91 -4.27 -2.33
C GLN A 61 17.56 -3.01 -1.54
N VAL A 62 17.72 -3.02 -0.22
CA VAL A 62 17.54 -1.82 0.64
C VAL A 62 18.44 -0.69 0.18
N ALA A 63 19.72 -0.97 -0.07
CA ALA A 63 20.66 0.01 -0.59
C ALA A 63 20.20 0.60 -1.93
N ALA A 64 19.71 -0.24 -2.85
CA ALA A 64 19.17 0.20 -4.14
C ALA A 64 17.93 1.10 -3.98
N VAL A 65 17.01 0.75 -3.08
CA VAL A 65 15.80 1.55 -2.79
C VAL A 65 16.17 2.92 -2.22
N VAL A 66 17.08 2.97 -1.24
CA VAL A 66 17.53 4.23 -0.64
C VAL A 66 18.26 5.11 -1.66
N ARG A 67 19.13 4.52 -2.49
CA ARG A 67 19.78 5.23 -3.61
C ARG A 67 18.75 5.80 -4.57
N ARG A 68 17.75 5.02 -4.97
CA ARG A 68 16.69 5.43 -5.90
C ARG A 68 15.86 6.59 -5.34
N LEU A 69 15.50 6.53 -4.05
CA LEU A 69 14.83 7.64 -3.36
C LEU A 69 15.71 8.89 -3.36
N GLY A 70 16.99 8.74 -3.02
CA GLY A 70 17.95 9.86 -2.99
C GLY A 70 18.10 10.53 -4.35
N LEU A 71 18.29 9.75 -5.42
CA LEU A 71 18.36 10.25 -6.79
C LEU A 71 17.10 11.02 -7.18
N ARG A 72 15.91 10.50 -6.87
CA ARG A 72 14.63 11.17 -7.15
C ARG A 72 14.50 12.52 -6.43
N LEU A 73 15.06 12.63 -5.23
CA LEU A 73 15.02 13.84 -4.40
C LEU A 73 16.22 14.77 -4.63
N GLY A 74 17.16 14.41 -5.51
CA GLY A 74 18.42 15.15 -5.68
C GLY A 74 19.29 15.18 -4.41
N ARG A 75 19.16 14.18 -3.54
CA ARG A 75 19.82 14.13 -2.22
C ARG A 75 20.61 12.83 -2.05
N ARG A 76 21.80 12.93 -1.46
CA ARG A 76 22.58 11.74 -1.06
C ARG A 76 21.97 11.14 0.21
N LEU A 77 21.39 9.94 0.09
CA LEU A 77 20.82 9.18 1.21
C LEU A 77 21.62 7.91 1.55
N TRP A 78 22.54 7.50 0.67
CA TRP A 78 23.39 6.32 0.83
C TRP A 78 24.87 6.69 0.71
N ASP A 79 25.72 6.02 1.48
CA ASP A 79 27.16 6.12 1.43
C ASP A 79 27.74 4.84 0.79
N ASP A 80 28.11 4.92 -0.48
CA ASP A 80 28.71 3.79 -1.21
C ASP A 80 30.06 3.33 -0.64
N GLY A 81 30.84 4.24 -0.04
CA GLY A 81 32.12 3.87 0.56
C GLY A 81 31.95 3.02 1.82
N ARG A 82 30.87 3.27 2.58
CA ARG A 82 30.56 2.56 3.84
C ARG A 82 29.50 1.48 3.69
N GLN A 83 28.87 1.36 2.52
CA GLN A 83 27.70 0.51 2.26
C GLN A 83 26.63 0.68 3.35
N ALA A 84 26.32 1.93 3.68
CA ALA A 84 25.39 2.28 4.75
C ALA A 84 24.60 3.56 4.42
N PRO A 85 23.49 3.84 5.10
CA PRO A 85 22.81 5.14 4.96
C PRO A 85 23.74 6.31 5.30
N PHE A 86 23.52 7.44 4.62
CA PHE A 86 24.40 8.61 4.71
C PHE A 86 24.16 9.41 6.00
N THR A 87 24.86 9.04 7.08
CA THR A 87 24.70 9.64 8.43
C THR A 87 25.81 10.62 8.83
N ARG A 88 26.84 10.78 7.99
CA ARG A 88 27.96 11.68 8.24
C ARG A 88 28.26 12.51 7.00
N SER A 89 28.49 13.81 7.19
CA SER A 89 28.85 14.72 6.11
C SER A 89 29.94 15.67 6.56
N ALA A 90 30.95 15.88 5.70
CA ALA A 90 31.95 16.93 5.90
C ALA A 90 31.38 18.33 5.62
N ASN A 91 30.27 18.42 4.88
CA ASN A 91 29.56 19.66 4.61
C ASN A 91 28.05 19.44 4.77
N ALA A 92 27.58 19.55 6.01
CA ALA A 92 26.18 19.35 6.35
C ALA A 92 25.24 20.42 5.77
N VAL A 93 25.76 21.55 5.29
CA VAL A 93 24.96 22.62 4.67
C VAL A 93 24.54 22.22 3.25
N THR A 94 25.47 21.72 2.44
CA THR A 94 25.19 21.34 1.05
C THR A 94 24.74 19.88 0.92
N THR A 95 25.23 19.01 1.81
CA THR A 95 24.92 17.58 1.80
C THR A 95 24.50 17.15 3.20
N PRO A 96 23.26 17.49 3.64
CA PRO A 96 22.82 17.22 5.01
C PRO A 96 22.69 15.72 5.28
N PRO A 97 23.35 15.20 6.34
CA PRO A 97 23.25 13.79 6.69
C PRO A 97 21.86 13.44 7.24
N LEU A 98 21.58 12.14 7.30
CA LEU A 98 20.45 11.56 8.03
C LEU A 98 20.74 11.57 9.54
N ASP A 99 19.72 11.89 10.33
CA ASP A 99 19.81 11.82 11.80
C ASP A 99 19.42 10.48 12.36
N VAL A 100 18.28 9.99 11.89
CA VAL A 100 17.64 8.79 12.38
C VAL A 100 17.35 7.90 11.18
N ILE A 101 17.67 6.63 11.34
CA ILE A 101 17.23 5.59 10.43
C ILE A 101 16.36 4.64 11.25
N SER A 102 15.13 4.45 10.83
CA SER A 102 14.22 3.48 11.41
C SER A 102 13.93 2.40 10.38
N ALA A 103 13.85 1.15 10.82
CA ALA A 103 13.46 0.03 9.98
C ALA A 103 12.40 -0.81 10.69
N GLY A 104 11.26 -1.01 10.02
CA GLY A 104 10.23 -1.93 10.42
C GLY A 104 10.24 -3.15 9.51
N ILE A 105 10.10 -4.35 10.09
CA ILE A 105 10.01 -5.60 9.34
C ILE A 105 8.62 -6.19 9.56
N GLY A 106 7.88 -6.39 8.47
CA GLY A 106 6.63 -7.14 8.44
C GLY A 106 6.88 -8.58 8.02
N ALA A 107 6.37 -9.54 8.78
CA ALA A 107 6.49 -10.97 8.48
C ALA A 107 5.14 -11.65 8.24
N GLN A 108 4.05 -10.89 8.16
CA GLN A 108 2.72 -11.44 7.92
C GLN A 108 2.59 -11.86 6.45
N PRO A 109 1.89 -12.98 6.16
CA PRO A 109 1.50 -13.31 4.79
C PRO A 109 0.70 -12.17 4.15
N PRO A 110 0.77 -12.01 2.82
CA PRO A 110 0.04 -10.95 2.14
C PRO A 110 -1.47 -11.11 2.34
N LEU A 111 -2.18 -9.98 2.40
CA LEU A 111 -3.63 -9.99 2.46
C LEU A 111 -4.18 -10.47 1.11
N GLN A 112 -4.77 -11.66 1.06
CA GLN A 112 -5.42 -12.19 -0.14
C GLN A 112 -6.75 -11.47 -0.43
N VAL A 113 -6.81 -10.78 -1.56
CA VAL A 113 -7.94 -9.95 -2.00
C VAL A 113 -8.55 -10.54 -3.26
N TRP A 114 -9.88 -10.61 -3.30
CA TRP A 114 -10.62 -10.81 -4.53
C TRP A 114 -11.12 -9.46 -5.05
N ALA A 115 -10.69 -9.07 -6.25
CA ALA A 115 -11.08 -7.79 -6.85
C ALA A 115 -12.40 -7.93 -7.62
N VAL A 116 -13.35 -7.03 -7.38
CA VAL A 116 -14.64 -7.01 -8.10
C VAL A 116 -14.89 -5.64 -8.68
N GLY A 117 -15.20 -5.59 -9.97
CA GLY A 117 -15.38 -4.33 -10.68
C GLY A 117 -16.49 -4.35 -11.72
N LEU A 118 -16.97 -3.17 -12.13
CA LEU A 118 -17.89 -3.07 -13.26
C LEU A 118 -17.23 -3.51 -14.57
N THR A 119 -15.96 -3.17 -14.76
CA THR A 119 -15.21 -3.50 -15.98
C THR A 119 -13.81 -3.97 -15.62
N SER A 120 -13.25 -4.89 -16.41
CA SER A 120 -11.89 -5.40 -16.18
C SER A 120 -10.84 -4.30 -16.36
N ARG A 121 -10.98 -3.46 -17.40
CA ARG A 121 -10.00 -2.40 -17.73
C ARG A 121 -10.18 -1.10 -16.95
N GLY A 122 -11.33 -0.90 -16.30
CA GLY A 122 -11.62 0.29 -15.52
C GLY A 122 -11.56 -0.02 -14.04
N SER A 123 -12.65 -0.54 -13.48
CA SER A 123 -12.78 -0.73 -12.04
C SER A 123 -11.82 -1.77 -11.47
N VAL A 124 -11.66 -2.92 -12.12
CA VAL A 124 -10.72 -3.96 -11.62
C VAL A 124 -9.28 -3.48 -11.73
N ALA A 125 -8.87 -2.94 -12.88
CA ALA A 125 -7.53 -2.38 -13.05
C ALA A 125 -7.20 -1.25 -12.06
N ALA A 126 -8.18 -0.39 -11.73
CA ALA A 126 -8.01 0.63 -10.71
C ALA A 126 -7.78 0.03 -9.31
N LEU A 127 -8.52 -1.03 -8.95
CA LEU A 127 -8.28 -1.78 -7.71
C LEU A 127 -6.90 -2.41 -7.69
N GLU A 128 -6.49 -3.09 -8.77
CA GLU A 128 -5.16 -3.71 -8.88
C GLU A 128 -4.05 -2.67 -8.74
N THR A 129 -4.22 -1.50 -9.33
CA THR A 129 -3.28 -0.37 -9.23
C THR A 129 -3.18 0.16 -7.80
N ALA A 130 -4.31 0.34 -7.11
CA ALA A 130 -4.33 0.75 -5.71
C ALA A 130 -3.70 -0.32 -4.80
N LEU A 131 -3.99 -1.59 -5.04
CA LEU A 131 -3.45 -2.71 -4.27
C LEU A 131 -1.95 -2.90 -4.50
N ALA A 132 -1.40 -2.55 -5.67
CA ALA A 132 0.03 -2.63 -5.95
C ALA A 132 0.89 -1.73 -5.02
N ALA A 133 0.29 -0.74 -4.36
CA ALA A 133 0.97 0.07 -3.33
C ALA A 133 1.01 -0.60 -1.94
N THR A 134 0.29 -1.72 -1.78
CA THR A 134 0.08 -2.43 -0.51
C THR A 134 0.75 -3.80 -0.54
N ASP A 135 0.85 -4.47 0.61
CA ASP A 135 1.33 -5.86 0.68
C ASP A 135 0.19 -6.88 0.43
N ALA A 136 -0.86 -6.46 -0.28
CA ALA A 136 -1.98 -7.32 -0.63
C ALA A 136 -1.68 -8.10 -1.92
N GLU A 137 -2.28 -9.29 -2.01
CA GLU A 137 -2.20 -10.16 -3.18
C GLU A 137 -3.58 -10.33 -3.80
N VAL A 138 -3.71 -10.00 -5.08
CA VAL A 138 -4.95 -10.27 -5.83
C VAL A 138 -4.98 -11.75 -6.22
N VAL A 139 -5.79 -12.53 -5.51
CA VAL A 139 -5.92 -13.99 -5.72
C VAL A 139 -7.02 -14.35 -6.70
N GLY A 140 -7.84 -13.38 -7.09
CA GLY A 140 -8.90 -13.54 -8.08
C GLY A 140 -9.52 -12.20 -8.45
N ALA A 141 -10.15 -12.15 -9.62
CA ALA A 141 -10.81 -10.96 -10.11
C ALA A 141 -12.12 -11.29 -10.83
N THR A 142 -13.11 -10.40 -10.71
CA THR A 142 -14.40 -10.56 -11.39
C THR A 142 -14.89 -9.23 -11.89
N ALA A 143 -15.22 -9.17 -13.19
CA ALA A 143 -15.88 -8.02 -13.78
C ALA A 143 -17.35 -8.32 -14.08
N LEU A 144 -18.21 -7.30 -14.03
CA LEU A 144 -19.58 -7.42 -14.51
C LEU A 144 -19.56 -7.78 -16.00
N SER A 145 -20.22 -8.88 -16.35
CA SER A 145 -20.35 -9.35 -17.72
C SER A 145 -21.67 -10.08 -17.89
N THR A 146 -22.04 -10.38 -19.15
CA THR A 146 -23.23 -11.17 -19.47
C THR A 146 -23.09 -12.64 -19.09
N THR A 147 -21.86 -13.13 -18.92
CA THR A 147 -21.54 -14.51 -18.54
C THR A 147 -21.33 -14.68 -17.03
N LEU A 148 -21.35 -13.59 -16.25
CA LEU A 148 -21.20 -13.66 -14.81
C LEU A 148 -22.35 -14.44 -14.18
N ARG A 149 -22.02 -15.48 -13.43
CA ARG A 149 -22.97 -16.28 -12.66
C ARG A 149 -22.59 -16.35 -11.19
N ALA A 150 -23.58 -16.19 -10.31
CA ALA A 150 -23.35 -16.17 -8.87
C ALA A 150 -22.89 -17.52 -8.30
N ASP A 151 -23.34 -18.64 -8.89
CA ASP A 151 -22.95 -19.98 -8.46
C ASP A 151 -21.49 -20.30 -8.79
N GLN A 152 -21.03 -19.94 -9.99
CA GLN A 152 -19.61 -20.06 -10.35
C GLN A 152 -18.75 -19.18 -9.45
N LEU A 153 -19.15 -17.91 -9.26
CA LEU A 153 -18.42 -16.99 -8.39
C LEU A 153 -18.33 -17.51 -6.94
N ALA A 154 -19.42 -18.12 -6.42
CA ALA A 154 -19.40 -18.75 -5.10
C ALA A 154 -18.42 -19.92 -5.02
N GLN A 155 -18.39 -20.78 -6.04
CA GLN A 155 -17.44 -21.89 -6.10
C GLN A 155 -16.00 -21.38 -6.12
N ASP A 156 -15.70 -20.39 -6.96
CA ASP A 156 -14.36 -19.85 -7.09
C ASP A 156 -13.88 -19.19 -5.78
N ILE A 157 -14.73 -18.38 -5.14
CA ILE A 157 -14.44 -17.78 -3.82
C ILE A 157 -14.28 -18.88 -2.76
N GLY A 158 -15.11 -19.92 -2.78
CA GLY A 158 -15.06 -21.02 -1.80
C GLY A 158 -13.79 -21.87 -1.92
N LEU A 159 -13.24 -21.99 -3.13
CA LEU A 159 -11.98 -22.68 -3.41
C LEU A 159 -10.76 -21.83 -3.01
N VAL A 160 -10.72 -20.58 -3.47
CA VAL A 160 -9.56 -19.68 -3.25
C VAL A 160 -9.52 -19.15 -1.82
N ARG A 161 -10.68 -18.95 -1.18
CA ARG A 161 -10.83 -18.39 0.17
C ARG A 161 -10.08 -17.08 0.40
N PRO A 162 -10.40 -16.02 -0.38
CA PRO A 162 -9.81 -14.70 -0.14
C PRO A 162 -10.13 -14.22 1.29
N HIS A 163 -9.23 -13.43 1.88
CA HIS A 163 -9.47 -12.81 3.17
C HIS A 163 -10.49 -11.68 3.10
N VAL A 164 -10.59 -11.01 1.94
CA VAL A 164 -11.51 -9.90 1.71
C VAL A 164 -11.92 -9.81 0.24
N LEU A 165 -13.14 -9.35 0.01
CA LEU A 165 -13.64 -8.95 -1.30
C LEU A 165 -13.56 -7.43 -1.42
N LEU A 166 -12.78 -6.92 -2.36
CA LEU A 166 -12.70 -5.49 -2.63
C LEU A 166 -13.50 -5.18 -3.89
N MET A 167 -14.54 -4.36 -3.75
CA MET A 167 -15.47 -4.02 -4.80
C MET A 167 -15.34 -2.54 -5.17
N ALA A 168 -15.18 -2.24 -6.46
CA ALA A 168 -15.20 -0.87 -6.99
C ALA A 168 -16.22 -0.76 -8.12
N GLY A 169 -16.92 0.37 -8.16
CA GLY A 169 -17.89 0.63 -9.21
C GLY A 169 -18.72 1.87 -8.94
N GLY A 170 -19.10 2.57 -10.00
CA GLY A 170 -19.81 3.83 -9.93
C GLY A 170 -18.90 5.06 -10.02
N PHE A 171 -19.44 6.14 -10.57
CA PHE A 171 -18.81 7.45 -10.59
C PHE A 171 -19.41 8.31 -9.46
N GLU A 172 -18.66 9.28 -8.93
CA GLU A 172 -19.15 10.16 -7.86
C GLU A 172 -20.42 10.92 -8.24
N ARG A 173 -20.61 11.19 -9.54
CA ARG A 173 -21.86 11.68 -10.14
C ARG A 173 -22.38 10.61 -11.11
N ALA A 174 -22.96 9.56 -10.55
CA ALA A 174 -23.49 8.48 -11.37
C ALA A 174 -24.80 8.91 -12.04
N GLU A 175 -24.82 8.87 -13.37
CA GLU A 175 -26.06 8.71 -14.13
C GLU A 175 -26.83 7.48 -13.60
N PRO A 176 -28.19 7.49 -13.56
CA PRO A 176 -28.99 6.40 -13.01
C PRO A 176 -28.65 5.02 -13.59
N SER A 177 -28.23 4.97 -14.86
CA SER A 177 -27.80 3.75 -15.56
C SER A 177 -26.53 3.12 -14.98
N THR A 178 -25.55 3.94 -14.57
CA THR A 178 -24.31 3.45 -13.95
C THR A 178 -24.59 2.90 -12.55
N GLN A 179 -25.47 3.57 -11.79
CA GLN A 179 -25.88 3.11 -10.47
C GLN A 179 -26.58 1.73 -10.54
N GLN A 180 -27.42 1.51 -11.56
CA GLN A 180 -28.05 0.21 -11.80
C GLN A 180 -27.03 -0.90 -12.07
N GLN A 181 -25.95 -0.64 -12.80
CA GLN A 181 -24.91 -1.64 -13.05
C GLN A 181 -24.17 -2.01 -11.76
N THR A 182 -23.83 -1.04 -10.91
CA THR A 182 -23.20 -1.29 -9.61
C THR A 182 -24.12 -2.11 -8.71
N LEU A 183 -25.40 -1.77 -8.66
CA LEU A 183 -26.39 -2.53 -7.88
C LEU A 183 -26.60 -3.94 -8.42
N ARG A 184 -26.55 -4.13 -9.75
CA ARG A 184 -26.63 -5.45 -10.37
C ARG A 184 -25.42 -6.30 -9.99
N LEU A 185 -24.21 -5.73 -10.05
CA LEU A 185 -23.00 -6.41 -9.63
C LEU A 185 -23.04 -6.76 -8.13
N ALA A 186 -23.46 -5.82 -7.28
CA ALA A 186 -23.67 -6.05 -5.85
C ALA A 186 -24.64 -7.21 -5.60
N ALA A 187 -25.75 -7.29 -6.34
CA ALA A 187 -26.68 -8.40 -6.23
C ALA A 187 -26.08 -9.76 -6.63
N TYR A 188 -25.22 -9.81 -7.65
CA TYR A 188 -24.51 -11.05 -8.01
C TYR A 188 -23.54 -11.49 -6.91
N VAL A 189 -22.74 -10.55 -6.39
CA VAL A 189 -21.77 -10.84 -5.32
C VAL A 189 -22.49 -11.26 -4.04
N ALA A 190 -23.53 -10.54 -3.64
CA ALA A 190 -24.33 -10.87 -2.46
C ALA A 190 -24.92 -12.29 -2.56
N ARG A 191 -25.48 -12.66 -3.72
CA ARG A 191 -25.98 -14.03 -3.97
C ARG A 191 -24.88 -15.09 -3.94
N ALA A 192 -23.69 -14.77 -4.47
CA ALA A 192 -22.56 -15.69 -4.41
C ALA A 192 -22.11 -15.93 -2.97
N LEU A 193 -22.01 -14.86 -2.16
CA LEU A 193 -21.65 -14.96 -0.75
C LEU A 193 -22.71 -15.66 0.09
N ALA A 194 -24.00 -15.47 -0.25
CA ALA A 194 -25.10 -16.17 0.41
C ALA A 194 -24.99 -17.69 0.28
N ALA A 195 -24.52 -18.17 -0.86
CA ALA A 195 -24.31 -19.60 -1.12
C ALA A 195 -23.13 -20.20 -0.35
N LEU A 196 -22.25 -19.39 0.25
CA LEU A 196 -21.15 -19.86 1.07
C LEU A 196 -21.59 -20.10 2.53
N PRO A 197 -20.98 -21.06 3.24
CA PRO A 197 -21.16 -21.20 4.69
C PRO A 197 -20.82 -19.90 5.43
N PRO A 198 -21.54 -19.50 6.49
CA PRO A 198 -21.34 -18.21 7.17
C PRO A 198 -19.89 -17.91 7.59
N ASN A 199 -19.16 -18.92 8.05
CA ASN A 199 -17.76 -18.81 8.47
C ASN A 199 -16.73 -18.76 7.32
N ARG A 200 -17.18 -18.86 6.06
CA ARG A 200 -16.34 -18.78 4.86
C ARG A 200 -16.67 -17.58 3.99
N ARG A 201 -17.55 -16.70 4.46
CA ARG A 201 -17.93 -15.48 3.75
C ARG A 201 -16.89 -14.40 4.06
N PRO A 202 -16.04 -14.00 3.10
CA PRO A 202 -15.14 -12.89 3.32
C PRO A 202 -15.94 -11.59 3.55
N PRO A 203 -15.42 -10.67 4.39
CA PRO A 203 -15.93 -9.30 4.44
C PRO A 203 -15.84 -8.64 3.06
N VAL A 204 -16.74 -7.68 2.81
CA VAL A 204 -16.75 -6.88 1.58
C VAL A 204 -16.37 -5.44 1.92
N ILE A 205 -15.37 -4.92 1.22
CA ILE A 205 -15.03 -3.51 1.22
C ILE A 205 -15.51 -2.92 -0.10
N PHE A 206 -16.38 -1.91 -0.04
CA PHE A 206 -16.82 -1.17 -1.21
C PHE A 206 -16.10 0.17 -1.30
N ALA A 207 -15.30 0.33 -2.35
CA ALA A 207 -14.69 1.60 -2.70
C ALA A 207 -15.60 2.37 -3.64
N GLY A 208 -16.33 3.33 -3.06
CA GLY A 208 -17.30 4.16 -3.75
C GLY A 208 -17.93 5.16 -2.80
N ALA A 209 -18.19 6.38 -3.28
CA ALA A 209 -18.66 7.48 -2.46
C ALA A 209 -20.18 7.73 -2.59
N GLY A 210 -20.72 8.40 -1.58
CA GLY A 210 -22.07 8.99 -1.60
C GLY A 210 -23.21 7.97 -1.71
N GLN A 211 -24.25 8.35 -2.44
CA GLN A 211 -25.53 7.62 -2.53
C GLN A 211 -25.40 6.20 -3.11
N SER A 212 -24.36 5.93 -3.90
CA SER A 212 -24.09 4.59 -4.42
C SER A 212 -23.70 3.61 -3.31
N ALA A 213 -22.96 4.07 -2.31
CA ALA A 213 -22.48 3.21 -1.23
C ALA A 213 -23.63 2.75 -0.30
N ASP A 214 -24.57 3.65 0.00
CA ASP A 214 -25.77 3.31 0.79
C ASP A 214 -26.62 2.27 0.07
N ALA A 215 -26.87 2.47 -1.23
CA ALA A 215 -27.69 1.56 -2.03
C ALA A 215 -27.02 0.18 -2.20
N VAL A 216 -25.68 0.14 -2.34
CA VAL A 216 -24.92 -1.11 -2.39
C VAL A 216 -24.98 -1.83 -1.05
N GLN A 217 -24.75 -1.14 0.07
CA GLN A 217 -24.84 -1.76 1.38
C GLN A 217 -26.24 -2.33 1.65
N ALA A 218 -27.29 -1.56 1.35
CA ALA A 218 -28.65 -2.02 1.47
C ALA A 218 -28.89 -3.30 0.65
N ARG A 219 -28.36 -3.34 -0.59
CA ARG A 219 -28.46 -4.53 -1.44
C ARG A 219 -27.78 -5.77 -0.84
N PHE A 220 -26.62 -5.60 -0.20
CA PHE A 220 -25.97 -6.70 0.52
C PHE A 220 -26.80 -7.12 1.74
N ALA A 221 -27.30 -6.17 2.53
CA ALA A 221 -28.12 -6.45 3.71
C ALA A 221 -29.44 -7.17 3.38
N ASP A 222 -30.06 -6.87 2.23
CA ASP A 222 -31.28 -7.56 1.75
C ASP A 222 -31.06 -9.06 1.55
N THR A 223 -29.85 -9.46 1.16
CA THR A 223 -29.51 -10.85 0.85
C THR A 223 -28.86 -11.54 2.04
N GLU A 224 -27.93 -10.85 2.70
CA GLU A 224 -27.08 -11.38 3.77
C GLU A 224 -26.86 -10.32 4.86
N PRO A 225 -27.79 -10.19 5.82
CA PRO A 225 -27.75 -9.13 6.83
C PRO A 225 -26.61 -9.29 7.85
N THR A 226 -25.99 -10.47 7.92
CA THR A 226 -24.86 -10.75 8.81
C THR A 226 -23.49 -10.53 8.16
N LEU A 227 -23.46 -10.15 6.88
CA LEU A 227 -22.21 -9.92 6.15
C LEU A 227 -21.50 -8.68 6.70
N GLN A 228 -20.20 -8.82 6.97
CA GLN A 228 -19.34 -7.69 7.29
C GLN A 228 -19.12 -6.85 6.03
N PHE A 229 -19.55 -5.59 6.08
CA PHE A 229 -19.48 -4.66 4.95
C PHE A 229 -18.88 -3.34 5.41
N GLU A 230 -17.84 -2.89 4.72
CA GLU A 230 -17.16 -1.62 4.97
C GLU A 230 -17.18 -0.73 3.73
N ARG A 231 -17.22 0.58 3.94
CA ARG A 231 -17.21 1.60 2.88
C ARG A 231 -15.92 2.40 2.96
N VAL A 232 -15.30 2.61 1.82
CA VAL A 232 -14.12 3.49 1.70
C VAL A 232 -14.33 4.48 0.56
N PRO A 233 -13.60 5.63 0.56
CA PRO A 233 -13.61 6.56 -0.56
C PRO A 233 -13.29 5.87 -1.89
N ASN A 234 -13.71 6.50 -2.99
CA ASN A 234 -13.58 5.91 -4.32
C ASN A 234 -12.10 5.71 -4.71
N VAL A 235 -11.82 4.67 -5.50
CA VAL A 235 -10.48 4.48 -6.07
C VAL A 235 -10.40 5.22 -7.40
N HIS A 236 -9.39 6.07 -7.53
CA HIS A 236 -9.06 6.74 -8.78
C HIS A 236 -7.81 6.09 -9.39
N PRO A 237 -7.79 5.81 -10.71
CA PRO A 237 -6.58 5.38 -11.40
C PRO A 237 -5.50 6.46 -11.40
#